data_AF-A0A8J5MKC8-F1
#
_entry.id   AF-A0A8J5MKC8-F1
#
_cell.length_a   1.000
_cell.length_b   1.000
_cell.length_c   1.000
_cell.angle_alpha   90.00
_cell.angle_beta   90.00
_cell.angle_gamma   90.00
#
_symmetry.space_group_name_H-M   'P 1'
#
loop_
_entity.id
_entity.type
_entity.pdbx_description
1 polymer ?
#
loop_
_entity_poly.entity_id
_entity_poly.type
_entity_poly.pdbx_seq_one_letter_code
_entity_poly.pdbx_strand_id
1 'polypeptide(L)'
;MTSFLFYTHAALSSPSSVQDRVCALLRQASSLRYWAGVRECNALLSKEVESISPYITTILVSGKQLTAGYGKDEILLDKPVQPAEIHDLFYTPALQAHNVVQAVLQQEVVLYCGKLIATHTQLFNGILNIRIGWVIKAMTYYLHDVCHGKESIESLAPNEVRRLVVKVLSIDEWAHKERLTPQQIRVFHILSKSTEGVRLCDQLLPQHPTISEMSSGELNFALTVQSLLNRIQHPEYRQIVVELFSVIATILERNPELKFLHELNLDQIVKEAFKMFLKDLGREYTEDMSSFYNASQVAVTSYLARAIVNFMLTGDVRSEIEEGLTFCKVS
;
A
#
# COMPACT_ATOMS: atom_id res chain seq x y z
N MET A 1 -32.52 -8.83 -48.05
CA MET A 1 -33.89 -8.37 -48.39
C MET A 1 -34.40 -7.61 -47.19
N THR A 2 -34.20 -6.28 -47.20
CA THR A 2 -35.26 -5.25 -47.41
C THR A 2 -36.09 -5.04 -46.15
N SER A 3 -35.72 -4.06 -45.31
CA SER A 3 -36.28 -2.69 -45.28
C SER A 3 -37.77 -2.66 -44.96
N PHE A 4 -38.18 -1.91 -43.92
CA PHE A 4 -38.86 -0.63 -44.11
C PHE A 4 -38.95 0.14 -42.78
N LEU A 5 -38.34 1.32 -42.78
CA LEU A 5 -38.66 2.45 -41.91
C LEU A 5 -40.12 2.85 -42.13
N PHE A 6 -40.84 3.14 -41.05
CA PHE A 6 -41.78 4.26 -41.06
C PHE A 6 -41.53 5.11 -39.82
N TYR A 7 -41.02 6.30 -40.10
CA TYR A 7 -41.10 7.48 -39.25
C TYR A 7 -42.54 7.66 -38.75
N THR A 8 -42.73 7.63 -37.44
CA THR A 8 -43.81 8.41 -36.82
C THR A 8 -43.16 9.63 -36.19
N HIS A 9 -43.46 10.78 -36.78
CA HIS A 9 -43.31 12.11 -36.18
C HIS A 9 -44.06 12.13 -34.84
N ALA A 10 -43.40 11.72 -33.76
CA ALA A 10 -43.72 12.21 -32.43
C ALA A 10 -42.80 13.40 -32.22
N ALA A 11 -43.39 14.58 -32.05
CA ALA A 11 -42.69 15.83 -31.78
C ALA A 11 -41.51 15.60 -30.84
N LEU A 12 -40.34 16.11 -31.21
CA LEU A 12 -39.28 16.45 -30.26
C LEU A 12 -39.88 17.50 -29.31
N SER A 13 -40.66 17.05 -28.33
CA SER A 13 -40.91 17.84 -27.13
C SER A 13 -39.53 18.07 -26.54
N SER A 14 -39.08 19.31 -26.63
CA SER A 14 -37.94 19.78 -25.86
C SER A 14 -38.17 19.28 -24.43
N PRO A 15 -37.21 18.62 -23.77
CA PRO A 15 -37.41 18.17 -22.40
C PRO A 15 -37.92 19.35 -21.57
N SER A 16 -39.17 19.22 -21.12
CA SER A 16 -39.98 20.34 -20.63
C SER A 16 -39.61 20.68 -19.18
N SER A 17 -39.06 19.71 -18.44
CA SER A 17 -38.50 19.90 -17.10
C SER A 17 -36.98 19.77 -17.07
N VAL A 18 -36.36 20.34 -16.03
CA VAL A 18 -34.92 20.14 -15.73
C VAL A 18 -34.63 18.65 -15.51
N GLN A 19 -35.55 17.92 -14.88
CA GLN A 19 -35.44 16.48 -14.64
C GLN A 19 -35.36 15.68 -15.95
N ASP A 20 -36.16 16.04 -16.97
CA ASP A 20 -36.12 15.38 -18.28
C ASP A 20 -34.79 15.65 -19.00
N ARG A 21 -34.22 16.83 -18.84
CA ARG A 21 -32.89 17.20 -19.39
C ARG A 21 -31.78 16.38 -18.73
N VAL A 22 -31.81 16.24 -17.41
CA VAL A 22 -30.83 15.42 -16.68
C VAL A 22 -31.00 13.94 -17.05
N CYS A 23 -32.23 13.45 -17.24
CA CYS A 23 -32.47 12.10 -17.75
C CYS A 23 -31.91 11.88 -19.17
N ALA A 24 -32.04 12.87 -20.06
CA ALA A 24 -31.45 12.80 -21.40
C ALA A 24 -29.91 12.81 -21.36
N LEU A 25 -29.32 13.68 -20.53
CA LEU A 25 -27.88 13.74 -20.29
C LEU A 25 -27.34 12.43 -19.71
N LEU A 26 -28.05 11.81 -18.76
CA LEU A 26 -27.70 10.51 -18.20
C LEU A 26 -27.61 9.43 -19.28
N ARG A 27 -28.59 9.38 -20.20
CA ARG A 27 -28.58 8.42 -21.32
C ARG A 27 -27.39 8.64 -22.25
N GLN A 28 -27.07 9.90 -22.55
CA GLN A 28 -25.95 10.26 -23.40
C GLN A 28 -24.59 9.99 -22.73
N ALA A 29 -24.43 10.35 -21.45
CA ALA A 29 -23.22 10.06 -20.69
C ALA A 29 -22.99 8.54 -20.59
N SER A 30 -24.06 7.77 -20.44
CA SER A 30 -24.00 6.30 -20.42
C SER A 30 -23.56 5.72 -21.77
N SER A 31 -24.08 6.24 -22.90
CA SER A 31 -23.69 5.76 -24.23
C SER A 31 -22.24 6.11 -24.58
N LEU A 32 -21.75 7.24 -24.10
CA LEU A 32 -20.35 7.68 -24.26
C LEU A 32 -19.40 7.08 -23.21
N ARG A 33 -19.92 6.32 -22.23
CA ARG A 33 -19.15 5.79 -21.09
C ARG A 33 -18.44 6.89 -20.29
N TYR A 34 -19.04 8.08 -20.22
CA TYR A 34 -18.55 9.19 -19.41
C TYR A 34 -19.03 9.04 -17.96
N TRP A 35 -18.29 8.25 -17.16
CA TRP A 35 -18.75 7.78 -15.86
C TRP A 35 -18.94 8.87 -14.80
N ALA A 36 -18.08 9.90 -14.81
CA ALA A 36 -18.26 11.06 -13.94
C ALA A 36 -19.63 11.72 -14.17
N GLY A 37 -19.98 11.97 -15.44
CA GLY A 37 -21.28 12.52 -15.80
C GLY A 37 -22.46 11.59 -15.48
N VAL A 38 -22.28 10.27 -15.58
CA VAL A 38 -23.30 9.29 -15.17
C VAL A 38 -23.58 9.40 -13.67
N ARG A 39 -22.54 9.47 -12.84
CA ARG A 39 -22.69 9.57 -11.38
C ARG A 39 -23.26 10.92 -10.97
N GLU A 40 -22.80 12.01 -11.56
CA GLU A 40 -23.36 13.35 -11.35
C GLU A 40 -24.85 13.41 -11.68
N CYS A 41 -25.25 12.88 -12.85
CA CYS A 41 -26.67 12.86 -13.24
C CYS A 41 -27.50 12.00 -12.29
N ASN A 42 -26.99 10.83 -11.85
CA ASN A 42 -27.69 9.99 -10.87
C ASN A 42 -27.81 10.68 -9.51
N ALA A 43 -26.77 11.39 -9.07
CA ALA A 43 -26.80 12.15 -7.83
C ALA A 43 -27.82 13.29 -7.86
N LEU A 44 -27.86 14.05 -8.96
CA LEU A 44 -28.83 15.14 -9.18
C LEU A 44 -30.28 14.63 -9.25
N LEU A 45 -30.48 13.42 -9.76
CA LEU A 45 -31.79 12.77 -9.79
C LEU A 45 -32.11 12.03 -8.48
N SER A 46 -31.20 12.06 -7.50
CA SER A 46 -31.26 11.30 -6.25
C SER A 46 -31.65 9.83 -6.46
N LYS A 47 -31.10 9.22 -7.50
CA LYS A 47 -31.39 7.84 -7.87
C LYS A 47 -30.72 6.88 -6.89
N GLU A 48 -31.51 5.91 -6.43
CA GLU A 48 -31.02 4.81 -5.61
C GLU A 48 -30.57 3.65 -6.48
N VAL A 49 -29.58 2.91 -5.98
CA VAL A 49 -29.18 1.64 -6.58
C VAL A 49 -30.24 0.58 -6.28
N GLU A 50 -30.77 -0.04 -7.33
CA GLU A 50 -31.74 -1.12 -7.19
C GLU A 50 -31.18 -2.26 -6.31
N SER A 51 -32.01 -2.73 -5.37
CA SER A 51 -31.68 -3.86 -4.49
C SER A 51 -30.50 -3.65 -3.53
N ILE A 52 -30.25 -2.41 -3.07
CA ILE A 52 -29.21 -2.17 -2.04
C ILE A 52 -29.55 -2.77 -0.66
N SER A 53 -30.82 -2.83 -0.26
CA SER A 53 -31.24 -3.36 1.05
C SER A 53 -30.84 -4.82 1.29
N PRO A 54 -31.00 -5.75 0.33
CA PRO A 54 -30.48 -7.11 0.44
C PRO A 54 -28.97 -7.16 0.72
N TYR A 55 -28.16 -6.29 0.10
CA TYR A 55 -26.71 -6.25 0.30
C TYR A 55 -26.34 -5.70 1.68
N ILE A 56 -27.04 -4.66 2.16
CA ILE A 56 -26.90 -4.17 3.54
C ILE A 56 -27.26 -5.28 4.52
N THR A 57 -28.39 -5.95 4.32
CA THR A 57 -28.84 -7.06 5.17
C THR A 57 -27.79 -8.17 5.21
N THR A 58 -27.21 -8.52 4.06
CA THR A 58 -26.14 -9.53 3.94
C THR A 58 -24.92 -9.17 4.79
N ILE A 59 -24.53 -7.89 4.82
CA ILE A 59 -23.42 -7.42 5.67
C ILE A 59 -23.75 -7.59 7.15
N LEU A 60 -24.96 -7.18 7.56
CA LEU A 60 -25.40 -7.24 8.95
C LEU A 60 -25.53 -8.68 9.48
N VAL A 61 -26.15 -9.57 8.70
CA VAL A 61 -26.28 -10.99 9.09
C VAL A 61 -24.94 -11.72 9.10
N SER A 62 -23.93 -11.23 8.39
CA SER A 62 -22.55 -11.74 8.48
C SER A 62 -21.82 -11.29 9.75
N GLY A 63 -22.54 -10.65 10.70
CA GLY A 63 -21.99 -10.19 11.98
C GLY A 63 -21.15 -8.93 11.87
N LYS A 64 -21.31 -8.14 10.80
CA LYS A 64 -20.59 -6.89 10.60
C LYS A 64 -21.50 -5.70 10.81
N GLN A 65 -20.90 -4.57 11.19
CA GLN A 65 -21.56 -3.27 11.22
C GLN A 65 -21.23 -2.52 9.94
N LEU A 66 -22.12 -1.62 9.51
CA LEU A 66 -21.95 -0.80 8.33
C LEU A 66 -22.12 0.68 8.70
N THR A 67 -21.20 1.54 8.28
CA THR A 67 -21.33 2.98 8.47
C THR A 67 -21.26 3.69 7.11
N ALA A 68 -22.25 4.52 6.80
CA ALA A 68 -22.31 5.33 5.58
C ALA A 68 -22.40 6.83 5.94
N GLY A 69 -21.95 7.71 5.06
CA GLY A 69 -21.90 9.15 5.30
C GLY A 69 -20.48 9.73 5.20
N TYR A 70 -20.30 10.98 5.62
CA TYR A 70 -19.03 11.69 5.50
C TYR A 70 -18.70 12.49 6.76
N GLY A 71 -17.49 12.31 7.30
CA GLY A 71 -16.98 13.11 8.41
C GLY A 71 -17.82 12.96 9.68
N LYS A 72 -18.50 14.05 10.08
CA LYS A 72 -19.33 14.08 11.30
C LYS A 72 -20.74 13.53 11.07
N ASP A 73 -21.15 13.38 9.81
CA ASP A 73 -22.49 12.92 9.41
C ASP A 73 -22.47 11.44 9.02
N GLU A 74 -21.61 10.64 9.66
CA GLU A 74 -21.58 9.19 9.51
C GLU A 74 -22.75 8.55 10.30
N ILE A 75 -23.59 7.79 9.61
CA ILE A 75 -24.73 7.05 10.15
C ILE A 75 -24.34 5.58 10.28
N LEU A 76 -24.44 5.05 11.50
CA LEU A 76 -24.29 3.63 11.78
C LEU A 76 -25.58 2.89 11.40
N LEU A 77 -25.44 1.85 10.59
CA LEU A 77 -26.47 0.90 10.25
C LEU A 77 -26.21 -0.37 11.04
N ASP A 78 -27.00 -0.58 12.08
CA ASP A 78 -26.96 -1.76 12.96
C ASP A 78 -28.14 -2.71 12.73
N LYS A 79 -29.14 -2.28 11.95
CA LYS A 79 -30.35 -3.02 11.60
C LYS A 79 -30.64 -2.94 10.10
N PRO A 80 -31.32 -3.96 9.53
CA PRO A 80 -31.76 -3.91 8.14
C PRO A 80 -32.60 -2.67 7.88
N VAL A 81 -32.26 -1.95 6.82
CA VAL A 81 -32.88 -0.68 6.44
C VAL A 81 -34.04 -0.97 5.50
N GLN A 82 -35.20 -0.34 5.73
CA GLN A 82 -36.30 -0.47 4.78
C GLN A 82 -36.01 0.31 3.49
N PRO A 83 -36.52 -0.12 2.32
CA PRO A 83 -36.36 0.62 1.07
C PRO A 83 -36.71 2.11 1.18
N ALA A 84 -37.72 2.46 1.97
CA ALA A 84 -38.12 3.86 2.18
C ALA A 84 -37.10 4.71 2.96
N GLU A 85 -36.27 4.08 3.80
CA GLU A 85 -35.27 4.76 4.64
C GLU A 85 -33.90 4.89 3.93
N ILE A 86 -33.70 4.18 2.82
CA ILE A 86 -32.46 4.20 2.04
C ILE A 86 -32.25 5.55 1.36
N HIS A 87 -33.35 6.20 0.94
CA HIS A 87 -33.28 7.52 0.33
C HIS A 87 -32.61 8.52 1.28
N ASP A 88 -33.14 8.61 2.49
CA ASP A 88 -32.69 9.57 3.50
C ASP A 88 -31.25 9.28 3.94
N LEU A 89 -30.86 8.00 4.00
CA LEU A 89 -29.50 7.60 4.34
C LEU A 89 -28.43 8.21 3.42
N PHE A 90 -28.67 8.27 2.11
CA PHE A 90 -27.66 8.73 1.15
C PHE A 90 -27.88 10.16 0.65
N TYR A 91 -29.12 10.68 0.72
CA TYR A 91 -29.48 11.96 0.13
C TYR A 91 -29.95 13.03 1.13
N THR A 92 -29.66 12.87 2.43
CA THR A 92 -29.90 13.92 3.44
C THR A 92 -29.23 15.25 3.05
N PRO A 93 -29.87 16.42 3.30
CA PRO A 93 -29.32 17.74 2.95
C PRO A 93 -27.90 18.03 3.48
N ALA A 94 -27.53 17.47 4.65
CA ALA A 94 -26.18 17.58 5.20
C ALA A 94 -25.11 16.89 4.34
N LEU A 95 -25.45 15.77 3.70
CA LEU A 95 -24.55 14.99 2.83
C LEU A 95 -24.39 15.63 1.45
N GLN A 96 -25.44 16.27 0.93
CA GLN A 96 -25.42 16.93 -0.38
C GLN A 96 -24.55 18.19 -0.42
N ALA A 97 -24.32 18.85 0.73
CA ALA A 97 -23.60 20.12 0.81
C ALA A 97 -22.10 20.03 0.46
N HIS A 98 -21.49 18.85 0.55
CA HIS A 98 -20.04 18.69 0.42
C HIS A 98 -19.60 17.92 -0.83
N ASN A 99 -20.34 16.91 -1.29
CA ASN A 99 -20.08 16.23 -2.57
C ASN A 99 -21.25 15.31 -2.98
N VAL A 100 -22.08 15.75 -3.94
CA VAL A 100 -23.24 14.97 -4.44
C VAL A 100 -22.86 13.62 -5.06
N VAL A 101 -21.68 13.51 -5.68
CA VAL A 101 -21.22 12.29 -6.34
C VAL A 101 -20.85 11.19 -5.34
N GLN A 102 -20.44 11.58 -4.13
CA GLN A 102 -20.08 10.64 -3.08
C GLN A 102 -21.25 9.76 -2.65
N ALA A 103 -22.48 10.27 -2.65
CA ALA A 103 -23.67 9.46 -2.35
C ALA A 103 -23.82 8.25 -3.30
N VAL A 104 -23.54 8.46 -4.59
CA VAL A 104 -23.58 7.40 -5.61
C VAL A 104 -22.44 6.40 -5.40
N LEU A 105 -21.21 6.89 -5.17
CA LEU A 105 -20.06 6.02 -4.91
C LEU A 105 -20.23 5.19 -3.63
N GLN A 106 -20.81 5.76 -2.56
CA GLN A 106 -21.09 5.01 -1.34
C GLN A 106 -22.06 3.87 -1.58
N GLN A 107 -23.14 4.10 -2.35
CA GLN A 107 -24.08 3.05 -2.73
C GLN A 107 -23.41 1.94 -3.57
N GLU A 108 -22.57 2.31 -4.55
CA GLU A 108 -21.79 1.36 -5.34
C GLU A 108 -20.88 0.49 -4.45
N VAL A 109 -20.14 1.11 -3.53
CA VAL A 109 -19.22 0.40 -2.62
C VAL A 109 -19.98 -0.50 -1.65
N VAL A 110 -21.11 -0.05 -1.08
CA VAL A 110 -21.98 -0.89 -0.24
C VAL A 110 -22.43 -2.13 -0.99
N LEU A 111 -22.90 -1.97 -2.23
CA LEU A 111 -23.30 -3.09 -3.08
C LEU A 111 -22.15 -4.07 -3.32
N TYR A 112 -20.95 -3.56 -3.62
CA TYR A 112 -19.78 -4.42 -3.82
C TYR A 112 -19.35 -5.14 -2.54
N CYS A 113 -19.33 -4.45 -1.39
CA CYS A 113 -19.04 -5.05 -0.10
C CYS A 113 -20.05 -6.15 0.26
N GLY A 114 -21.35 -5.91 0.06
CA GLY A 114 -22.38 -6.91 0.33
C GLY A 114 -22.29 -8.13 -0.58
N LYS A 115 -21.89 -7.95 -1.85
CA LYS A 115 -21.60 -9.08 -2.75
C LYS A 115 -20.33 -9.83 -2.36
N LEU A 116 -19.29 -9.10 -1.94
CA LEU A 116 -18.00 -9.69 -1.56
C LEU A 116 -18.10 -10.45 -0.24
N ILE A 117 -18.80 -9.95 0.77
CA ILE A 117 -18.89 -10.65 2.06
C ILE A 117 -19.59 -12.02 1.94
N ALA A 118 -20.56 -12.12 1.02
CA ALA A 118 -21.25 -13.37 0.70
C ALA A 118 -20.40 -14.38 -0.09
N THR A 119 -19.38 -13.92 -0.83
CA THR A 119 -18.61 -14.77 -1.76
C THR A 119 -17.15 -14.98 -1.34
N HIS A 120 -16.59 -14.02 -0.61
CA HIS A 120 -15.19 -13.91 -0.20
C HIS A 120 -15.12 -13.34 1.23
N THR A 121 -15.72 -14.05 2.18
CA THR A 121 -15.83 -13.60 3.59
C THR A 121 -14.47 -13.31 4.23
N GLN A 122 -13.41 -13.99 3.77
CA GLN A 122 -12.03 -13.81 4.25
C GLN A 122 -11.51 -12.37 4.12
N LEU A 123 -11.98 -11.61 3.12
CA LEU A 123 -11.59 -10.21 2.91
C LEU A 123 -12.07 -9.28 4.03
N PHE A 124 -12.97 -9.76 4.88
CA PHE A 124 -13.55 -9.00 6.00
C PHE A 124 -13.18 -9.61 7.37
N ASN A 125 -12.19 -10.49 7.41
CA ASN A 125 -11.64 -10.99 8.66
C ASN A 125 -10.97 -9.85 9.44
N GLY A 126 -11.16 -9.81 10.76
CA GLY A 126 -10.66 -8.70 11.60
C GLY A 126 -11.38 -7.36 11.43
N ILE A 127 -12.21 -7.19 10.38
CA ILE A 127 -13.03 -6.00 10.19
C ILE A 127 -14.38 -6.23 10.86
N LEU A 128 -14.66 -5.51 11.95
CA LEU A 128 -15.96 -5.57 12.63
C LEU A 128 -16.95 -4.55 12.07
N ASN A 129 -16.49 -3.33 11.78
CA ASN A 129 -17.28 -2.24 11.23
C ASN A 129 -16.72 -1.78 9.88
N ILE A 130 -17.53 -1.92 8.84
CA ILE A 130 -17.21 -1.47 7.48
C ILE A 130 -17.64 -0.01 7.34
N ARG A 131 -16.67 0.90 7.43
CA ARG A 131 -16.92 2.34 7.29
C ARG A 131 -16.71 2.77 5.84
N ILE A 132 -17.79 2.94 5.09
CA ILE A 132 -17.76 3.10 3.63
C ILE A 132 -17.03 4.37 3.20
N GLY A 133 -17.19 5.48 3.93
CA GLY A 133 -16.44 6.71 3.67
C GLY A 133 -14.92 6.51 3.75
N TRP A 134 -14.45 5.69 4.70
CA TRP A 134 -13.03 5.35 4.83
C TRP A 134 -12.55 4.38 3.75
N VAL A 135 -13.40 3.44 3.32
CA VAL A 135 -13.08 2.57 2.17
C VAL A 135 -12.87 3.41 0.93
N ILE A 136 -13.76 4.36 0.62
CA ILE A 136 -13.59 5.28 -0.52
C ILE A 136 -12.31 6.12 -0.36
N LYS A 137 -12.05 6.65 0.85
CA LYS A 137 -10.81 7.41 1.11
C LYS A 137 -9.56 6.58 0.83
N ALA A 138 -9.55 5.31 1.25
CA ALA A 138 -8.45 4.38 1.00
C ALA A 138 -8.32 4.03 -0.50
N MET A 139 -9.44 3.91 -1.23
CA MET A 139 -9.45 3.74 -2.68
C MET A 139 -8.84 4.95 -3.40
N THR A 140 -9.23 6.17 -3.02
CA THR A 140 -8.65 7.42 -3.56
C THR A 140 -7.16 7.51 -3.28
N TYR A 141 -6.74 7.22 -2.05
CA TYR A 141 -5.32 7.18 -1.67
C TYR A 141 -4.54 6.15 -2.50
N TYR A 142 -5.04 4.92 -2.62
CA TYR A 142 -4.37 3.89 -3.42
C TYR A 142 -4.25 4.30 -4.91
N LEU A 143 -5.26 4.96 -5.47
CA LEU A 143 -5.24 5.40 -6.85
C LEU A 143 -4.18 6.49 -7.11
N HIS A 144 -4.10 7.50 -6.24
CA HIS A 144 -3.19 8.64 -6.45
C HIS A 144 -1.79 8.41 -5.90
N ASP A 145 -1.68 7.92 -4.66
CA ASP A 145 -0.41 7.84 -3.95
C ASP A 145 0.35 6.55 -4.26
N VAL A 146 -0.34 5.45 -4.54
CA VAL A 146 0.29 4.14 -4.83
C VAL A 146 0.40 3.89 -6.33
N CYS A 147 -0.67 4.12 -7.09
CA CYS A 147 -0.70 3.88 -8.53
C CYS A 147 -0.25 5.09 -9.37
N HIS A 148 -0.01 6.25 -8.76
CA HIS A 148 0.28 7.52 -9.46
C HIS A 148 -0.75 7.86 -10.56
N GLY A 149 -2.00 7.46 -10.35
CA GLY A 149 -3.11 7.71 -11.24
C GLY A 149 -3.46 9.20 -11.27
N LYS A 150 -3.65 9.74 -12.49
CA LYS A 150 -4.09 11.13 -12.70
C LYS A 150 -5.60 11.30 -12.68
N GLU A 151 -6.34 10.22 -12.87
CA GLU A 151 -7.80 10.23 -12.93
C GLU A 151 -8.40 10.19 -11.53
N SER A 152 -9.53 10.87 -11.36
CA SER A 152 -10.29 10.85 -10.11
C SER A 152 -11.17 9.61 -10.03
N ILE A 153 -11.47 9.16 -8.80
CA ILE A 153 -12.29 7.96 -8.55
C ILE A 153 -13.69 8.05 -9.18
N GLU A 154 -14.25 9.26 -9.28
CA GLU A 154 -15.56 9.52 -9.89
C GLU A 154 -15.59 9.23 -11.39
N SER A 155 -14.43 9.26 -12.06
CA SER A 155 -14.31 9.03 -13.51
C SER A 155 -14.14 7.56 -13.88
N LEU A 156 -13.87 6.69 -12.90
CA LEU A 156 -13.60 5.27 -13.11
C LEU A 156 -14.85 4.49 -13.54
N ALA A 157 -14.71 3.51 -14.44
CA ALA A 157 -15.85 2.66 -14.77
C ALA A 157 -16.28 1.80 -13.56
N PRO A 158 -17.55 1.34 -13.49
CA PRO A 158 -18.05 0.53 -12.36
C PRO A 158 -17.19 -0.73 -12.07
N ASN A 159 -16.70 -1.39 -13.12
CA ASN A 159 -15.79 -2.54 -12.96
C ASN A 159 -14.44 -2.15 -12.35
N GLU A 160 -13.98 -0.93 -12.57
CA GLU A 160 -12.71 -0.44 -12.00
C GLU A 160 -12.87 -0.05 -10.54
N VAL A 161 -13.99 0.59 -10.19
CA VAL A 161 -14.39 0.83 -8.80
C VAL A 161 -14.48 -0.50 -8.05
N ARG A 162 -15.16 -1.51 -8.61
CA ARG A 162 -15.21 -2.87 -8.03
C ARG A 162 -13.81 -3.47 -7.84
N ARG A 163 -12.94 -3.39 -8.85
CA ARG A 163 -11.55 -3.88 -8.74
C ARG A 163 -10.78 -3.17 -7.64
N LEU A 164 -10.99 -1.86 -7.50
CA LEU A 164 -10.34 -1.04 -6.49
C LEU A 164 -10.82 -1.36 -5.07
N VAL A 165 -12.12 -1.65 -4.88
CA VAL A 165 -12.67 -2.15 -3.60
C VAL A 165 -12.00 -3.47 -3.22
N VAL A 166 -11.92 -4.43 -4.15
CA VAL A 166 -11.25 -5.72 -3.89
C VAL A 166 -9.78 -5.49 -3.54
N LYS A 167 -9.06 -4.65 -4.29
CA LYS A 167 -7.67 -4.31 -3.98
C LYS A 167 -7.54 -3.71 -2.57
N VAL A 168 -8.34 -2.72 -2.21
CA VAL A 168 -8.26 -2.08 -0.88
C VAL A 168 -8.61 -3.05 0.25
N LEU A 169 -9.59 -3.93 0.07
CA LEU A 169 -9.96 -4.90 1.10
C LEU A 169 -9.00 -6.09 1.17
N SER A 170 -8.38 -6.46 0.05
CA SER A 170 -7.27 -7.41 -0.02
C SER A 170 -5.94 -6.77 0.38
N ILE A 171 -5.92 -5.53 0.93
CA ILE A 171 -4.67 -4.90 1.38
C ILE A 171 -3.90 -5.85 2.26
N ASP A 172 -4.49 -6.68 3.12
CA ASP A 172 -3.67 -7.64 3.88
C ASP A 172 -3.05 -8.74 2.99
N GLU A 173 -3.78 -9.33 2.05
CA GLU A 173 -3.28 -10.40 1.16
C GLU A 173 -2.17 -9.96 0.19
N TRP A 174 -2.20 -8.73 -0.33
CA TRP A 174 -1.08 -8.17 -1.09
C TRP A 174 -0.19 -7.25 -0.26
N ALA A 175 -0.56 -6.77 0.91
CA ALA A 175 0.42 -6.22 1.85
C ALA A 175 1.39 -7.30 2.27
N HIS A 176 0.93 -8.51 2.51
CA HIS A 176 1.83 -9.64 2.70
C HIS A 176 2.61 -10.02 1.42
N LYS A 177 2.24 -9.50 0.23
CA LYS A 177 2.86 -9.78 -1.08
C LYS A 177 3.61 -8.59 -1.73
N GLU A 178 3.43 -7.38 -1.22
CA GLU A 178 3.87 -6.06 -1.73
C GLU A 178 4.18 -5.05 -0.58
N ARG A 179 3.92 -5.33 0.71
CA ARG A 179 4.55 -4.59 1.84
C ARG A 179 5.89 -5.19 2.21
N LEU A 180 6.77 -5.16 1.23
CA LEU A 180 8.16 -5.00 1.53
C LEU A 180 8.62 -3.84 0.65
N THR A 181 9.09 -2.76 1.26
CA THR A 181 10.11 -2.01 0.53
C THR A 181 11.21 -3.02 0.19
N PRO A 182 11.82 -3.01 -1.02
CA PRO A 182 12.97 -3.86 -1.31
C PRO A 182 13.98 -3.84 -0.15
N GLN A 183 14.11 -2.70 0.51
CA GLN A 183 14.89 -2.50 1.72
C GLN A 183 14.52 -3.42 2.92
N GLN A 184 13.25 -3.66 3.22
CA GLN A 184 12.85 -4.53 4.35
C GLN A 184 13.10 -6.02 4.09
N ILE A 185 12.91 -6.50 2.85
CA ILE A 185 13.36 -7.85 2.43
C ILE A 185 14.86 -7.98 2.64
N ARG A 186 15.59 -6.96 2.20
CA ARG A 186 17.04 -6.91 2.27
C ARG A 186 17.52 -6.92 3.72
N VAL A 187 16.91 -6.15 4.62
CA VAL A 187 17.25 -6.16 6.04
C VAL A 187 16.96 -7.52 6.67
N PHE A 188 15.82 -8.15 6.37
CA PHE A 188 15.52 -9.50 6.86
C PHE A 188 16.51 -10.54 6.35
N HIS A 189 16.87 -10.47 5.06
CA HIS A 189 17.86 -11.35 4.45
C HIS A 189 19.26 -11.16 5.05
N ILE A 190 19.64 -9.93 5.39
CA ILE A 190 20.90 -9.66 6.09
C ILE A 190 20.86 -10.24 7.50
N LEU A 191 19.73 -10.03 8.21
CA LEU A 191 19.56 -10.50 9.58
C LEU A 191 19.57 -12.03 9.68
N SER A 192 19.01 -12.74 8.69
CA SER A 192 19.07 -14.20 8.62
C SER A 192 20.48 -14.74 8.34
N LYS A 193 21.40 -13.89 7.87
CA LYS A 193 22.80 -14.25 7.60
C LYS A 193 23.78 -13.72 8.65
N SER A 194 23.34 -12.92 9.63
CA SER A 194 24.17 -12.43 10.74
C SER A 194 23.80 -13.14 12.04
N THR A 195 24.67 -13.97 12.60
CA THR A 195 24.40 -14.78 13.80
C THR A 195 24.12 -13.97 15.06
N GLU A 196 24.84 -12.86 15.28
CA GLU A 196 24.63 -11.98 16.44
C GLU A 196 23.69 -10.79 16.14
N GLY A 197 23.32 -10.60 14.87
CA GLY A 197 22.41 -9.55 14.41
C GLY A 197 23.10 -8.32 13.79
N VAL A 198 22.36 -7.23 13.69
CA VAL A 198 22.77 -5.98 13.03
C VAL A 198 22.75 -4.83 14.02
N ARG A 199 23.86 -4.11 14.17
CA ARG A 199 23.97 -2.92 15.03
C ARG A 199 23.93 -1.64 14.20
N LEU A 200 23.09 -0.70 14.64
CA LEU A 200 23.04 0.67 14.12
C LEU A 200 22.91 1.67 15.28
N CYS A 201 23.79 2.66 15.28
CA CYS A 201 24.04 3.54 16.41
C CYS A 201 24.31 2.72 17.69
N ASP A 202 23.50 2.89 18.73
CA ASP A 202 23.60 2.16 19.99
C ASP A 202 22.58 1.00 20.11
N GLN A 203 21.83 0.71 19.04
CA GLN A 203 20.82 -0.35 19.04
C GLN A 203 21.28 -1.57 18.24
N LEU A 204 21.34 -2.71 18.92
CA LEU A 204 21.48 -4.02 18.30
C LEU A 204 20.10 -4.58 17.96
N LEU A 205 19.90 -4.96 16.71
CA LEU A 205 18.80 -5.79 16.26
C LEU A 205 19.29 -7.24 16.22
N PRO A 206 19.03 -8.05 17.25
CA PRO A 206 19.56 -9.40 17.34
C PRO A 206 18.88 -10.31 16.30
N GLN A 207 19.57 -11.35 15.85
CA GLN A 207 18.98 -12.35 14.95
C GLN A 207 17.84 -13.08 15.65
N HIS A 208 18.10 -13.65 16.83
CA HIS A 208 17.10 -14.26 17.70
C HIS A 208 16.80 -13.35 18.90
N PRO A 209 15.51 -13.16 19.27
CA PRO A 209 14.34 -13.87 18.77
C PRO A 209 13.71 -13.28 17.49
N THR A 210 14.26 -12.20 16.92
CA THR A 210 13.64 -11.43 15.83
C THR A 210 13.21 -12.29 14.64
N ILE A 211 14.06 -13.17 14.11
CA ILE A 211 13.70 -14.02 12.96
C ILE A 211 12.86 -15.25 13.34
N SER A 212 12.83 -15.62 14.62
CA SER A 212 12.08 -16.77 15.13
C SER A 212 10.67 -16.41 15.61
N GLU A 213 10.48 -15.18 16.09
CA GLU A 213 9.20 -14.65 16.57
C GLU A 213 8.54 -13.71 15.57
N MET A 214 9.30 -13.14 14.62
CA MET A 214 8.77 -12.25 13.59
C MET A 214 9.10 -12.77 12.20
N SER A 215 8.08 -12.91 11.37
CA SER A 215 8.27 -13.19 9.94
C SER A 215 8.66 -11.92 9.18
N SER A 216 9.41 -12.08 8.10
CA SER A 216 9.86 -10.98 7.23
C SER A 216 8.73 -10.06 6.75
N GLY A 217 7.51 -10.59 6.62
CA GLY A 217 6.30 -9.87 6.17
C GLY A 217 5.34 -9.42 7.28
N GLU A 218 5.74 -9.49 8.56
CA GLU A 218 4.91 -9.03 9.68
C GLU A 218 5.11 -7.54 9.99
N LEU A 219 4.02 -6.85 10.37
CA LEU A 219 4.05 -5.43 10.73
C LEU A 219 5.04 -5.12 11.86
N ASN A 220 5.19 -6.03 12.82
CA ASN A 220 6.10 -5.86 13.96
C ASN A 220 7.57 -5.78 13.51
N PHE A 221 7.97 -6.60 12.53
CA PHE A 221 9.31 -6.53 11.95
C PHE A 221 9.52 -5.19 11.23
N ALA A 222 8.54 -4.78 10.40
CA ALA A 222 8.59 -3.51 9.68
C ALA A 222 8.73 -2.29 10.62
N LEU A 223 7.94 -2.25 11.70
CA LEU A 223 8.02 -1.19 12.71
C LEU A 223 9.35 -1.20 13.46
N THR A 224 9.92 -2.37 13.71
CA THR A 224 11.22 -2.52 14.38
C THR A 224 12.34 -1.96 13.50
N VAL A 225 12.37 -2.32 12.21
CA VAL A 225 13.34 -1.77 11.24
C VAL A 225 13.14 -0.27 11.05
N GLN A 226 11.90 0.20 10.99
CA GLN A 226 11.59 1.63 10.86
C GLN A 226 12.04 2.41 12.11
N SER A 227 11.82 1.87 13.30
CA SER A 227 12.30 2.44 14.57
C SER A 227 13.83 2.55 14.58
N LEU A 228 14.53 1.51 14.09
CA LEU A 228 15.98 1.50 13.95
C LEU A 228 16.48 2.65 13.04
N LEU A 229 15.88 2.83 11.86
CA LEU A 229 16.24 3.89 10.92
C LEU A 229 15.85 5.29 11.41
N ASN A 230 14.73 5.41 12.13
CA ASN A 230 14.24 6.68 12.67
C ASN A 230 15.15 7.27 13.76
N ARG A 231 15.99 6.46 14.41
CA ARG A 231 16.98 6.95 15.38
C ARG A 231 18.06 7.82 14.75
N ILE A 232 18.30 7.66 13.45
CA ILE A 232 19.25 8.50 12.73
C ILE A 232 18.69 9.91 12.63
N GLN A 233 19.36 10.85 13.30
CA GLN A 233 18.98 12.27 13.35
C GLN A 233 19.19 12.97 11.99
N HIS A 234 20.25 12.59 11.26
CA HIS A 234 20.62 13.22 9.99
C HIS A 234 20.05 12.44 8.80
N PRO A 235 19.13 13.02 7.99
CA PRO A 235 18.53 12.33 6.85
C PRO A 235 19.56 11.90 5.80
N GLU A 236 20.66 12.64 5.65
CA GLU A 236 21.76 12.33 4.74
C GLU A 236 22.45 11.02 5.15
N TYR A 237 22.76 10.86 6.44
CA TYR A 237 23.34 9.62 6.96
C TYR A 237 22.38 8.44 6.84
N ARG A 238 21.07 8.68 7.06
CA ARG A 238 20.04 7.66 6.89
C ARG A 238 20.04 7.11 5.47
N GLN A 239 20.20 7.98 4.46
CA GLN A 239 20.27 7.57 3.06
C GLN A 239 21.50 6.68 2.79
N ILE A 240 22.66 7.00 3.38
CA ILE A 240 23.87 6.16 3.26
C ILE A 240 23.65 4.77 3.86
N VAL A 241 22.99 4.69 5.01
CA VAL A 241 22.68 3.42 5.67
C VAL A 241 21.68 2.59 4.84
N VAL A 242 20.68 3.23 4.23
CA VAL A 242 19.74 2.59 3.30
C VAL A 242 20.48 2.00 2.08
N GLU A 243 21.40 2.76 1.51
CA GLU A 243 22.23 2.31 0.39
C GLU A 243 23.14 1.15 0.82
N LEU A 244 23.73 1.21 2.02
CA LEU A 244 24.57 0.14 2.57
C LEU A 244 23.78 -1.17 2.72
N PHE A 245 22.56 -1.13 3.26
CA PHE A 245 21.68 -2.31 3.30
C PHE A 245 21.44 -2.90 1.90
N SER A 246 21.31 -2.04 0.89
CA SER A 246 21.10 -2.47 -0.49
C SER A 246 22.33 -3.18 -1.08
N VAL A 247 23.51 -2.64 -0.81
CA VAL A 247 24.80 -3.24 -1.19
C VAL A 247 25.01 -4.58 -0.52
N ILE A 248 24.86 -4.67 0.81
CA ILE A 248 25.07 -5.91 1.56
C ILE A 248 24.11 -6.99 1.06
N ALA A 249 22.83 -6.69 0.92
CA ALA A 249 21.86 -7.67 0.45
C ALA A 249 22.16 -8.15 -0.98
N THR A 250 22.61 -7.26 -1.87
CA THR A 250 23.01 -7.63 -3.24
C THR A 250 24.23 -8.55 -3.23
N ILE A 251 25.19 -8.34 -2.33
CA ILE A 251 26.36 -9.23 -2.17
C ILE A 251 25.93 -10.60 -1.64
N LEU A 252 25.04 -10.65 -0.63
CA LEU A 252 24.53 -11.91 -0.09
C LEU A 252 23.64 -12.67 -1.09
N GLU A 253 22.81 -11.97 -1.87
CA GLU A 253 21.99 -12.57 -2.94
C GLU A 253 22.87 -13.25 -4.00
N ARG A 254 24.02 -12.66 -4.33
CA ARG A 254 24.99 -13.23 -5.27
C ARG A 254 25.83 -14.36 -4.65
N ASN A 255 25.92 -14.43 -3.32
CA ASN A 255 26.76 -15.37 -2.59
C ASN A 255 25.97 -15.96 -1.41
N PRO A 256 25.01 -16.88 -1.66
CA PRO A 256 24.09 -17.38 -0.64
C PRO A 256 24.78 -18.18 0.48
N GLU A 257 26.00 -18.67 0.24
CA GLU A 257 26.81 -19.43 1.19
C GLU A 257 27.43 -18.56 2.30
N LEU A 258 27.47 -17.23 2.14
CA LEU A 258 28.09 -16.34 3.12
C LEU A 258 27.19 -16.17 4.35
N LYS A 259 27.77 -16.33 5.54
CA LYS A 259 27.17 -15.99 6.84
C LYS A 259 28.15 -15.16 7.67
N PHE A 260 27.69 -14.08 8.27
CA PHE A 260 28.47 -13.28 9.22
C PHE A 260 28.40 -13.94 10.60
N LEU A 261 29.57 -14.20 11.19
CA LEU A 261 29.72 -14.86 12.50
C LEU A 261 29.52 -13.93 13.69
N HIS A 262 29.68 -12.63 13.46
CA HIS A 262 29.61 -11.59 14.47
C HIS A 262 28.58 -10.54 14.08
N GLU A 263 28.30 -9.64 15.03
CA GLU A 263 27.38 -8.54 14.79
C GLU A 263 27.83 -7.64 13.64
N LEU A 264 26.90 -7.29 12.77
CA LEU A 264 27.18 -6.41 11.65
C LEU A 264 27.03 -4.95 12.09
N ASN A 265 28.14 -4.29 12.40
CA ASN A 265 28.15 -2.88 12.80
C ASN A 265 28.16 -1.95 11.58
N LEU A 266 26.99 -1.40 11.25
CA LEU A 266 26.81 -0.56 10.07
C LEU A 266 27.58 0.76 10.16
N ASP A 267 27.66 1.37 11.33
CA ASP A 267 28.39 2.63 11.51
C ASP A 267 29.89 2.47 11.28
N GLN A 268 30.45 1.34 11.70
CA GLN A 268 31.84 1.03 11.45
C GLN A 268 32.11 0.86 9.96
N ILE A 269 31.24 0.15 9.24
CA ILE A 269 31.36 -0.05 7.79
C ILE A 269 31.28 1.29 7.05
N VAL A 270 30.35 2.17 7.41
CA VAL A 270 30.24 3.50 6.79
C VAL A 270 31.49 4.34 7.08
N LYS A 271 32.01 4.29 8.31
CA LYS A 271 33.27 4.97 8.66
C LYS A 271 34.46 4.44 7.86
N GLU A 272 34.57 3.14 7.66
CA GLU A 272 35.64 2.56 6.84
C GLU A 272 35.51 2.94 5.36
N ALA A 273 34.29 2.92 4.80
CA ALA A 273 34.03 3.43 3.45
C ALA A 273 34.45 4.89 3.30
N PHE A 274 34.14 5.72 4.29
CA PHE A 274 34.51 7.13 4.30
C PHE A 274 36.03 7.34 4.42
N LYS A 275 36.72 6.56 5.27
CA LYS A 275 38.20 6.59 5.34
C LYS A 275 38.84 6.26 4.00
N MET A 276 38.32 5.27 3.28
CA MET A 276 38.80 4.91 1.94
C MET A 276 38.56 6.06 0.95
N PHE A 277 37.39 6.71 1.01
CA PHE A 277 37.09 7.88 0.19
C PHE A 277 38.05 9.06 0.44
N LEU A 278 38.32 9.41 1.70
CA LEU A 278 39.27 10.47 2.05
C LEU A 278 40.70 10.15 1.60
N LYS A 279 41.12 8.89 1.77
CA LYS A 279 42.44 8.43 1.35
C LYS A 279 42.62 8.53 -0.16
N ASP A 280 41.61 8.13 -0.94
CA ASP A 280 41.64 8.20 -2.41
C ASP A 280 41.59 9.68 -2.90
N LEU A 281 41.07 10.60 -2.09
CA LEU A 281 41.13 12.05 -2.29
C LEU A 281 42.45 12.71 -1.81
N GLY A 282 43.35 11.96 -1.17
CA GLY A 282 44.59 12.48 -0.59
C GLY A 282 44.38 13.44 0.58
N ARG A 283 43.24 13.35 1.28
CA ARG A 283 42.90 14.20 2.43
C ARG A 283 43.23 13.50 3.75
N GLU A 284 43.56 14.29 4.77
CA GLU A 284 43.67 13.79 6.14
C GLU A 284 42.30 13.33 6.66
N TYR A 285 42.32 12.41 7.63
CA TYR A 285 41.11 11.90 8.25
C TYR A 285 40.38 13.04 9.00
N THR A 286 39.09 13.15 8.75
CA THR A 286 38.19 14.09 9.45
C THR A 286 36.94 13.34 9.90
N GLU A 287 36.27 13.82 10.94
CA GLU A 287 34.97 13.27 11.36
C GLU A 287 33.80 13.83 10.54
N ASP A 288 34.02 14.93 9.80
CA ASP A 288 33.00 15.57 8.99
C ASP A 288 32.74 14.82 7.68
N MET A 289 31.62 14.09 7.64
CA MET A 289 31.16 13.33 6.47
C MET A 289 30.45 14.17 5.41
N SER A 290 30.35 15.50 5.56
CA SER A 290 29.66 16.36 4.59
C SER A 290 30.17 16.20 3.15
N SER A 291 31.48 15.98 2.98
CA SER A 291 32.09 15.73 1.67
C SER A 291 31.64 14.41 1.04
N PHE A 292 31.32 13.42 1.86
CA PHE A 292 30.84 12.11 1.43
C PHE A 292 29.36 12.12 1.06
N TYR A 293 28.54 12.86 1.83
CA TYR A 293 27.11 13.04 1.52
C TYR A 293 26.88 13.78 0.20
N ASN A 294 27.79 14.69 -0.17
CA ASN A 294 27.74 15.44 -1.42
C ASN A 294 28.39 14.72 -2.62
N ALA A 295 28.98 13.54 -2.42
CA ALA A 295 29.56 12.75 -3.50
C ALA A 295 28.47 12.11 -4.38
N SER A 296 28.82 11.69 -5.60
CA SER A 296 27.86 10.98 -6.46
C SER A 296 27.45 9.64 -5.85
N GLN A 297 26.18 9.26 -6.02
CA GLN A 297 25.65 8.00 -5.48
C GLN A 297 26.50 6.80 -5.91
N VAL A 298 26.92 6.75 -7.19
CA VAL A 298 27.77 5.68 -7.72
C VAL A 298 29.10 5.59 -6.98
N ALA A 299 29.73 6.73 -6.66
CA ALA A 299 30.97 6.75 -5.91
C ALA A 299 30.75 6.19 -4.50
N VAL A 300 29.74 6.69 -3.78
CA VAL A 300 29.38 6.23 -2.43
C VAL A 300 29.13 4.72 -2.40
N THR A 301 28.28 4.21 -3.30
CA THR A 301 27.97 2.77 -3.41
C THR A 301 29.24 1.93 -3.63
N SER A 302 30.18 2.42 -4.45
CA SER A 302 31.44 1.71 -4.70
C SER A 302 32.34 1.62 -3.45
N TYR A 303 32.40 2.67 -2.63
CA TYR A 303 33.16 2.67 -1.38
C TYR A 303 32.48 1.81 -0.31
N LEU A 304 31.15 1.84 -0.22
CA LEU A 304 30.39 0.95 0.66
C LEU A 304 30.61 -0.53 0.30
N ALA A 305 30.57 -0.85 -0.99
CA ALA A 305 30.85 -2.21 -1.48
C ALA A 305 32.28 -2.64 -1.15
N ARG A 306 33.28 -1.77 -1.37
CA ARG A 306 34.68 -2.03 -1.00
C ARG A 306 34.84 -2.26 0.50
N ALA A 307 34.19 -1.45 1.33
CA ALA A 307 34.24 -1.60 2.79
C ALA A 307 33.64 -2.92 3.26
N ILE A 308 32.50 -3.33 2.70
CA ILE A 308 31.89 -4.63 3.00
C ILE A 308 32.76 -5.80 2.55
N VAL A 309 33.30 -5.75 1.33
CA VAL A 309 34.19 -6.80 0.84
C VAL A 309 35.44 -6.91 1.71
N ASN A 310 36.03 -5.78 2.12
CA ASN A 310 37.17 -5.81 3.03
C ASN A 310 36.80 -6.38 4.39
N PHE A 311 35.63 -6.00 4.95
CA PHE A 311 35.10 -6.58 6.18
C PHE A 311 34.93 -8.11 6.06
N MET A 312 34.41 -8.60 4.93
CA MET A 312 34.30 -10.04 4.65
C MET A 312 35.66 -10.73 4.53
N LEU A 313 36.66 -10.08 3.93
CA LEU A 313 38.00 -10.64 3.75
C LEU A 313 38.83 -10.68 5.04
N THR A 314 38.53 -9.81 6.01
CA THR A 314 39.28 -9.74 7.28
C THR A 314 38.94 -10.81 8.31
N GLY A 315 37.95 -11.69 8.05
CA GLY A 315 37.83 -12.97 8.76
C GLY A 315 36.49 -13.31 9.44
N ASP A 316 35.44 -12.51 9.30
CA ASP A 316 34.17 -12.72 10.03
C ASP A 316 33.11 -13.53 9.26
N VAL A 317 33.50 -14.31 8.24
CA VAL A 317 32.58 -15.04 7.36
C VAL A 317 33.03 -16.49 7.13
N ARG A 318 32.10 -17.45 7.28
CA ARG A 318 32.27 -18.85 6.85
C ARG A 318 31.40 -19.15 5.63
N SER A 319 31.92 -19.96 4.71
CA SER A 319 31.11 -20.63 3.69
C SER A 319 30.58 -21.97 4.24
N GLU A 320 29.40 -22.41 3.79
CA GLU A 320 28.82 -23.69 4.23
C GLU A 320 29.72 -24.91 3.95
N ILE A 321 30.70 -24.75 3.04
CA ILE A 321 31.74 -25.74 2.74
C ILE A 321 32.63 -26.02 3.97
N GLU A 322 32.88 -25.03 4.84
CA GLU A 322 33.71 -25.21 6.04
C GLU A 322 32.96 -25.88 7.20
N GLU A 323 31.63 -25.70 7.32
CA GLU A 323 30.82 -26.37 8.36
C GLU A 323 30.75 -27.89 8.14
N GLY A 324 30.75 -28.34 6.88
CA GLY A 324 30.78 -29.76 6.52
C GLY A 324 32.11 -30.47 6.86
N LEU A 325 33.22 -29.73 7.00
CA LEU A 325 34.52 -30.28 7.35
C LEU A 325 34.74 -30.39 8.87
N THR A 326 34.00 -29.63 9.69
CA THR A 326 34.11 -29.69 11.16
C THR A 326 33.41 -30.89 11.81
N PHE A 327 32.45 -31.53 11.13
CA PHE A 327 31.79 -32.75 11.64
C PHE A 327 32.57 -34.05 11.36
N CYS A 328 33.65 -33.99 10.58
CA CYS A 328 34.57 -35.10 10.34
C CYS A 328 35.92 -34.85 11.02
N LYS A 329 35.93 -34.70 12.35
CA LYS A 329 37.13 -35.03 13.14
C LYS A 329 36.80 -36.22 14.03
N VAL A 330 37.27 -37.36 13.54
CA VAL A 330 37.40 -38.63 14.27
C VAL A 330 38.20 -38.38 15.55
N SER A 331 37.63 -38.73 16.70
CA SER A 331 38.28 -39.39 17.83
C SER A 331 37.23 -40.07 18.67
#